data_AF-A0A9W7F405-F1
#
_entry.id   AF-A0A9W7F405-F1
#
_cell.length_a   1.000
_cell.length_b   1.000
_cell.length_c   1.000
_cell.angle_alpha   90.00
_cell.angle_beta   90.00
_cell.angle_gamma   90.00
#
_symmetry.space_group_name_H-M   'P 1'
#
loop_
_entity.id
_entity.type
_entity.pdbx_description
1 polymer ?
#
loop_
_entity_poly.entity_id
_entity_poly.type
_entity_poly.pdbx_seq_one_letter_code
_entity_poly.pdbx_strand_id
1 'polypeptide(L)'
;MFDASTFLKCVAVSLVWGVTNPFINAAAKKAKKGDVIDKGKKILVPYAINQLGSILFYLLLSTNSLIVGPIVNAMTQSFTFLFGFLLFGERYDSWVKVVLGSLLVFVGVGVCTYADVDGGL
;
A
#
# COMPACT_ATOMS: atom_id res chain seq x y z
N MET A 1 -15.98 -6.38 14.85
CA MET A 1 -15.78 -7.71 14.25
C MET A 1 -15.20 -7.51 12.86
N PHE A 2 -14.02 -8.06 12.57
CA PHE A 2 -13.42 -7.94 11.23
C PHE A 2 -14.27 -8.76 10.25
N ASP A 3 -15.11 -8.09 9.47
CA ASP A 3 -16.03 -8.73 8.53
C ASP A 3 -15.52 -8.64 7.08
N ALA A 4 -16.23 -9.31 6.17
CA ALA A 4 -15.89 -9.32 4.75
C ALA A 4 -15.91 -7.90 4.12
N SER A 5 -16.74 -7.00 4.63
CA SER A 5 -16.81 -5.61 4.15
C SER A 5 -15.57 -4.82 4.57
N THR A 6 -15.11 -4.95 5.82
CA THR A 6 -13.85 -4.35 6.28
C THR A 6 -12.68 -4.89 5.48
N PHE A 7 -12.61 -6.21 5.25
CA PHE A 7 -11.57 -6.81 4.42
C PHE A 7 -11.57 -6.24 2.99
N LEU A 8 -12.73 -6.13 2.34
CA LEU A 8 -12.84 -5.59 0.99
C LEU A 8 -12.41 -4.12 0.92
N LYS A 9 -12.74 -3.32 1.94
CA LYS A 9 -12.27 -1.94 2.06
C LYS A 9 -10.75 -1.87 2.24
N CYS A 10 -10.16 -2.75 3.05
CA CYS A 10 -8.70 -2.87 3.16
C CYS A 10 -8.06 -3.15 1.79
N VAL A 11 -8.57 -4.15 1.06
CA VAL A 11 -8.10 -4.48 -0.30
C VAL A 11 -8.18 -3.26 -1.21
N ALA A 12 -9.31 -2.54 -1.23
CA ALA A 12 -9.50 -1.38 -2.08
C ALA A 12 -8.49 -0.26 -1.77
N VAL A 13 -8.34 0.12 -0.50
CA VAL A 13 -7.36 1.13 -0.07
C VAL A 13 -5.93 0.71 -0.42
N SER A 14 -5.59 -0.54 -0.12
CA SER A 14 -4.27 -1.08 -0.42
C SER A 14 -3.97 -1.12 -1.92
N LEU A 15 -4.96 -1.38 -2.77
CA LEU A 15 -4.80 -1.34 -4.22
C LEU A 15 -4.56 0.09 -4.72
N VAL A 16 -5.29 1.08 -4.20
CA VAL A 16 -5.10 2.50 -4.56
C VAL A 16 -3.65 2.91 -4.31
N TRP A 17 -3.12 2.64 -3.12
CA TRP A 17 -1.72 2.95 -2.81
C TRP A 17 -0.74 2.03 -3.54
N GLY A 18 -1.02 0.73 -3.57
CA GLY A 18 -0.16 -0.28 -4.18
C GLY A 18 0.08 -0.05 -5.68
N VAL A 19 -0.93 0.46 -6.39
CA VAL A 19 -0.79 0.83 -7.80
C VAL A 19 -0.12 2.19 -7.94
N THR A 20 -0.53 3.21 -7.18
CA THR A 20 0.00 4.57 -7.35
C THR A 20 1.48 4.70 -6.96
N ASN A 21 1.95 3.94 -5.97
CA ASN A 21 3.32 3.98 -5.48
C ASN A 21 4.37 3.71 -6.59
N PRO A 22 4.26 2.63 -7.41
CA PRO A 22 5.11 2.43 -8.58
C PRO A 22 5.07 3.57 -9.60
N PHE A 23 3.90 4.15 -9.88
CA PHE A 23 3.78 5.29 -10.81
C PHE A 23 4.54 6.52 -10.29
N ILE A 24 4.39 6.84 -8.99
CA ILE A 24 5.10 7.94 -8.34
C ILE A 24 6.61 7.70 -8.42
N ASN A 25 7.07 6.49 -8.06
CA ASN A 25 8.48 6.13 -8.09
C ASN A 25 9.07 6.23 -9.52
N ALA A 26 8.37 5.68 -10.50
CA ALA A 26 8.78 5.71 -11.91
C ALA A 26 8.85 7.15 -12.46
N ALA A 27 7.87 7.98 -12.11
CA ALA A 27 7.84 9.38 -12.52
C ALA A 27 8.92 10.21 -11.81
N ALA A 28 9.18 9.95 -10.52
CA ALA A 28 10.25 10.59 -9.75
C ALA A 28 11.64 10.25 -10.31
N LYS A 29 11.93 8.99 -10.65
CA LYS A 29 13.19 8.56 -11.30
C LYS A 29 13.46 9.28 -12.63
N LYS A 30 12.41 9.70 -13.34
CA LYS A 30 12.49 10.37 -14.65
C LYS A 30 12.51 11.91 -14.55
N ALA A 31 12.23 12.47 -13.37
CA ALA A 31 12.25 13.91 -13.15
C ALA A 31 13.69 14.43 -13.13
N LYS A 32 14.02 15.37 -14.03
CA LYS A 32 15.30 16.12 -14.00
C LYS A 32 15.07 17.44 -13.28
N LYS A 33 16.07 17.92 -12.51
CA LYS A 33 16.05 19.27 -11.91
C LYS A 33 15.80 20.31 -13.02
N GLY A 34 14.67 21.02 -12.96
CA GLY A 34 14.34 22.13 -13.86
C GLY A 34 13.08 21.97 -14.74
N ASP A 35 12.61 20.74 -15.00
CA ASP A 35 11.40 20.49 -15.82
C ASP A 35 10.15 20.32 -14.94
N VAL A 36 9.72 21.38 -14.28
CA VAL A 36 8.69 21.30 -13.23
C VAL A 36 7.27 21.17 -13.82
N ILE A 37 6.99 21.78 -14.97
CA ILE A 37 5.60 21.98 -15.41
C ILE A 37 5.01 20.74 -16.11
N ASP A 38 5.73 20.11 -17.04
CA ASP A 38 5.16 19.01 -17.84
C ASP A 38 5.45 17.62 -17.25
N LYS A 39 6.60 17.44 -16.58
CA LYS A 39 6.88 16.22 -15.79
C LYS A 39 6.19 16.24 -14.42
N GLY A 40 5.95 17.43 -13.86
CA GLY A 40 5.19 17.61 -12.63
C GLY A 40 3.77 17.03 -12.75
N LYS A 41 3.09 17.21 -13.88
CA LYS A 41 1.74 16.63 -14.11
C LYS A 41 1.71 15.11 -14.04
N LYS A 42 2.76 14.44 -14.54
CA LYS A 42 2.87 12.96 -14.53
C LYS A 42 3.10 12.40 -13.13
N ILE A 43 3.68 13.19 -12.22
CA ILE A 43 3.79 12.86 -10.79
C ILE A 43 2.51 13.28 -10.05
N LEU A 44 1.94 14.43 -10.40
CA LEU A 44 0.82 15.04 -9.69
C LEU A 44 -0.44 14.18 -9.77
N VAL A 45 -0.75 13.59 -10.91
CA VAL A 45 -1.94 12.73 -11.06
C VAL A 45 -1.88 11.49 -10.13
N PRO A 46 -0.85 10.62 -10.20
CA PRO A 46 -0.78 9.47 -9.29
C PRO A 46 -0.61 9.90 -7.84
N TYR A 47 0.05 11.04 -7.57
CA TYR A 47 0.14 11.60 -6.22
C TYR A 47 -1.23 12.06 -5.68
N ALA A 48 -2.03 12.75 -6.49
CA ALA A 48 -3.37 13.18 -6.09
C ALA A 48 -4.27 11.97 -5.78
N ILE A 49 -4.22 10.93 -6.61
CA ILE A 49 -4.95 9.67 -6.35
C ILE A 49 -4.43 9.00 -5.08
N ASN A 50 -3.12 9.00 -4.84
CA ASN A 50 -2.52 8.47 -3.62
C ASN A 50 -3.03 9.21 -2.36
N GLN A 51 -3.20 10.54 -2.43
CA GLN A 51 -3.77 11.33 -1.34
C GLN A 51 -5.26 11.03 -1.09
N LEU A 52 -6.03 10.72 -2.15
CA LEU A 52 -7.42 10.24 -1.98
C LEU A 52 -7.45 8.90 -1.23
N GLY A 53 -6.44 8.05 -1.42
CA GLY A 53 -6.25 6.83 -0.62
C GLY A 53 -6.19 7.11 0.88
N SER A 54 -5.53 8.21 1.31
CA SER A 54 -5.48 8.62 2.72
C SER A 54 -6.85 8.97 3.28
N ILE A 55 -7.72 9.63 2.50
CA ILE A 55 -9.10 9.92 2.92
C ILE A 55 -9.86 8.61 3.15
N LEU A 56 -9.79 7.68 2.19
CA LEU A 56 -10.45 6.38 2.31
C LEU A 56 -9.93 5.59 3.52
N PHE A 57 -8.62 5.64 3.76
CA PHE A 57 -7.99 5.00 4.91
C PHE A 57 -8.43 5.59 6.25
N TYR A 58 -8.53 6.92 6.35
CA TYR A 58 -9.01 7.56 7.59
C TYR A 58 -10.48 7.22 7.86
N LEU A 59 -11.32 7.17 6.83
CA LEU A 59 -12.72 6.72 6.97
C LEU A 59 -12.82 5.25 7.37
N LEU A 60 -11.89 4.41 6.90
CA LEU A 60 -11.80 3.01 7.31
C LEU A 60 -11.40 2.89 8.80
N LEU A 61 -10.37 3.63 9.22
CA LEU A 61 -9.91 3.67 10.61
C LEU A 61 -10.93 4.28 11.57
N SER A 62 -11.74 5.24 11.13
CA SER A 62 -12.74 5.86 12.01
C SER A 62 -13.85 4.92 12.46
N THR A 63 -13.95 3.73 11.85
CA THR A 63 -14.98 2.72 12.14
C THR A 63 -14.41 1.36 12.53
N ASN A 64 -13.08 1.21 12.62
CA ASN A 64 -12.41 -0.06 12.90
C ASN A 64 -11.24 0.11 13.88
N SER A 65 -10.74 -0.99 14.44
CA SER A 65 -9.54 -0.99 15.28
C SER A 65 -8.31 -0.48 14.51
N LEU A 66 -7.36 0.12 15.23
CA LEU A 66 -6.10 0.62 14.67
C LEU A 66 -5.26 -0.49 14.03
N ILE A 67 -5.53 -1.76 14.35
CA ILE A 67 -4.89 -2.92 13.73
C ILE A 67 -5.12 -3.00 12.21
N VAL A 68 -6.19 -2.37 11.71
CA VAL A 68 -6.45 -2.25 10.27
C VAL A 68 -5.32 -1.51 9.55
N GLY A 69 -4.64 -0.57 10.22
CA GLY A 69 -3.52 0.16 9.64
C GLY A 69 -2.36 -0.74 9.18
N PRO A 70 -1.77 -1.54 10.08
CA PRO A 70 -0.77 -2.55 9.73
C PRO A 70 -1.21 -3.52 8.62
N ILE A 71 -2.48 -3.97 8.62
CA ILE A 71 -3.03 -4.85 7.57
C ILE A 71 -2.99 -4.16 6.20
N VAL A 72 -3.55 -2.94 6.11
CA VAL A 72 -3.58 -2.17 4.87
C VAL A 72 -2.16 -1.89 4.36
N ASN A 73 -1.21 -1.59 5.24
CA ASN A 73 0.18 -1.35 4.87
C ASN A 73 0.88 -2.59 4.32
N ALA A 74 0.70 -3.75 4.96
CA ALA A 74 1.26 -5.02 4.48
C ALA A 74 0.75 -5.37 3.07
N MET A 75 -0.56 -5.24 2.85
CA MET A 75 -1.17 -5.46 1.53
C MET A 75 -0.69 -4.45 0.49
N THR A 76 -0.61 -3.16 0.87
CA THR A 76 -0.10 -2.08 0.01
C THR A 76 1.33 -2.37 -0.46
N GLN A 77 2.18 -2.85 0.45
CA GLN A 77 3.55 -3.23 0.12
C GLN A 77 3.58 -4.35 -0.92
N SER A 78 2.82 -5.43 -0.71
CA SER A 78 2.77 -6.54 -1.66
C SER A 78 2.23 -6.12 -3.02
N PHE A 79 1.19 -5.30 -3.07
CA PHE A 79 0.69 -4.72 -4.32
C PHE A 79 1.71 -3.80 -4.98
N THR A 80 2.44 -2.99 -4.20
CA THR A 80 3.51 -2.13 -4.72
C THR A 80 4.58 -2.95 -5.44
N PHE A 81 5.03 -4.05 -4.84
CA PHE A 81 6.01 -4.93 -5.48
C PHE A 81 5.46 -5.62 -6.72
N LEU A 82 4.22 -6.11 -6.65
CA LEU A 82 3.55 -6.77 -7.76
C LEU A 82 3.39 -5.82 -8.95
N PHE A 83 2.81 -4.64 -8.75
CA PHE A 83 2.58 -3.68 -9.83
C PHE A 83 3.86 -2.98 -10.28
N GLY A 84 4.85 -2.79 -9.41
CA GLY A 84 6.19 -2.34 -9.79
C GLY A 84 6.83 -3.28 -10.81
N PHE A 85 6.73 -4.58 -10.57
CA PHE A 85 7.20 -5.59 -11.52
C PHE A 85 6.34 -5.67 -12.79
N LEU A 86 5.01 -5.78 -12.67
CA LEU A 86 4.12 -5.98 -13.81
C LEU A 86 4.08 -4.77 -14.76
N LEU A 87 4.06 -3.53 -14.23
CA LEU A 87 3.87 -2.33 -15.03
C LEU A 87 5.19 -1.68 -15.49
N PHE A 88 6.24 -1.78 -14.66
CA PHE A 88 7.50 -1.08 -14.90
C PHE A 88 8.70 -2.02 -15.07
N GLY A 89 8.50 -3.34 -14.92
CA GLY A 89 9.57 -4.32 -15.03
C GLY A 89 10.63 -4.18 -13.93
N GLU A 90 10.26 -3.65 -12.76
CA GLU A 90 11.19 -3.53 -11.64
C GLU A 90 11.74 -4.91 -11.26
N ARG A 91 13.07 -5.04 -11.21
CA ARG A 91 13.76 -6.27 -10.82
C ARG A 91 14.27 -6.13 -9.40
N TYR A 92 14.03 -7.15 -8.59
CA TYR A 92 14.62 -7.30 -7.27
C TYR A 92 15.77 -8.30 -7.35
N ASP A 93 16.83 -8.07 -6.56
CA ASP A 93 18.01 -8.95 -6.50
C ASP A 93 17.64 -10.40 -6.19
N SER A 94 16.57 -10.61 -5.41
CA SER A 94 16.02 -11.94 -5.15
C SER A 94 14.53 -11.86 -4.83
N TRP A 95 13.70 -12.42 -5.71
CA TRP A 95 12.27 -12.58 -5.48
C TRP A 95 11.96 -13.43 -4.25
N VAL A 96 12.81 -14.40 -3.93
CA VAL A 96 12.66 -15.25 -2.74
C VAL A 96 12.74 -14.39 -1.48
N LYS A 97 13.69 -13.45 -1.39
CA LYS A 97 13.80 -12.54 -0.25
C LYS A 97 12.58 -11.62 -0.13
N VAL A 98 12.07 -11.11 -1.25
CA VAL A 98 10.88 -10.25 -1.27
C VAL A 98 9.63 -11.00 -0.79
N VAL A 99 9.42 -12.22 -1.27
CA VAL A 99 8.27 -13.05 -0.86
C VAL A 99 8.41 -13.45 0.61
N LEU A 100 9.59 -13.94 1.03
CA LEU A 100 9.83 -14.32 2.43
C LEU A 100 9.64 -13.14 3.38
N GLY A 101 10.19 -11.97 3.04
CA GLY A 101 10.00 -10.75 3.81
C GLY A 101 8.53 -10.33 3.88
N SER A 102 7.80 -10.40 2.76
CA SER A 102 6.36 -10.09 2.74
C SER A 102 5.56 -11.08 3.59
N LEU A 103 5.88 -12.38 3.56
CA LEU A 103 5.26 -13.39 4.41
C LEU A 103 5.53 -13.10 5.89
N LEU A 104 6.76 -12.76 6.27
CA LEU A 104 7.10 -12.39 7.65
C LEU A 104 6.32 -11.16 8.12
N VAL A 105 6.14 -10.16 7.25
CA VAL A 105 5.29 -9.00 7.54
C VAL A 105 3.84 -9.42 7.79
N PHE A 106 3.27 -10.27 6.93
CA PHE A 106 1.90 -10.78 7.14
C PHE A 106 1.76 -11.61 8.41
N VAL A 107 2.75 -12.45 8.74
CA VAL A 107 2.77 -13.20 10.00
C VAL A 107 2.81 -12.25 11.20
N GLY A 108 3.68 -11.24 11.17
CA GLY A 108 3.77 -10.25 12.24
C GLY A 108 2.45 -9.48 12.44
N VAL A 109 1.84 -9.02 11.35
CA VAL A 109 0.51 -8.38 11.39
C VAL A 109 -0.56 -9.35 11.90
N GLY A 110 -0.52 -10.62 11.50
CA GLY A 110 -1.43 -11.66 11.95
C GLY A 110 -1.34 -11.90 13.46
N VAL A 111 -0.13 -11.94 14.02
CA VAL A 111 0.10 -12.05 15.47
C VAL A 111 -0.48 -10.84 16.21
N CYS A 112 -0.23 -9.62 15.73
CA CYS A 112 -0.80 -8.41 16.33
C CYS A 112 -2.33 -8.41 16.24
N THR A 113 -2.90 -8.92 15.15
CA THR A 113 -4.35 -9.02 14.97
C THR A 113 -4.97 -10.06 15.90
N TYR A 114 -4.31 -11.19 16.07
CA TYR A 114 -4.74 -12.23 17.01
C TYR A 114 -4.75 -11.69 18.45
N ALA A 115 -3.71 -10.96 18.86
CA ALA A 115 -3.64 -10.34 20.18
C ALA A 115 -4.72 -9.26 20.39
N ASP A 116 -5.08 -8.49 19.36
CA ASP A 116 -6.17 -7.50 19.40
C ASP A 116 -7.55 -8.17 19.58
N VAL A 117 -7.76 -9.35 18.97
CA VAL A 117 -9.01 -10.12 19.11
C VAL A 117 -9.15 -10.73 20.50
N ASP A 118 -8.04 -11.22 21.08
CA ASP A 118 -8.03 -11.83 22.43
C ASP A 118 -8.05 -10.78 23.56
N GLY A 119 -7.68 -9.53 23.27
CA GLY A 119 -7.63 -8.41 24.21
C GLY A 119 -8.96 -7.65 24.40
N GLY A 120 -10.07 -8.15 23.87
CA GLY A 120 -11.39 -7.51 23.95
C GLY A 120 -11.89 -7.36 25.39
N LEU A 121 -11.72 -6.16 25.95
CA LEU A 121 -12.58 -5.61 27.02
C LEU A 121 -14.00 -5.35 26.49
#